data_AF-A0A3C1FXU0-F1
#
_entry.id   AF-A0A3C1FXU0-F1
#
_cell.length_a   1.000
_cell.length_b   1.000
_cell.length_c   1.000
_cell.angle_alpha   90.00
_cell.angle_beta   90.00
_cell.angle_gamma   90.00
#
_symmetry.space_group_name_H-M   'P 1'
#
loop_
_entity.id
_entity.type
_entity.pdbx_description
1 polymer ?
#
loop_
_entity_poly.entity_id
_entity_poly.type
_entity_poly.pdbx_seq_one_letter_code
_entity_poly.pdbx_strand_id
1 'polypeptide(L)'
;MLLTCFSTRKKNHECAIGDAEISISESGDVYPCQLLHLPQFLTGNIRTQSLHDIYSTSEVLKKCSMLNVLEVRGCRSCAIRFICGGACRARAFYEMGDIGHSDKFCEYEKLAFINGLFEIHDM
;
A
#
# COMPACT_ATOMS: atom_id res chain seq x y z
N MET A 1 -14.17 3.15 -9.30
CA MET A 1 -13.57 4.43 -9.73
C MET A 1 -12.35 4.68 -8.86
N LEU A 2 -11.15 4.80 -9.44
CA LEU A 2 -9.94 5.17 -8.68
C LEU A 2 -9.98 6.68 -8.44
N LEU A 3 -10.11 7.08 -7.18
CA LEU A 3 -9.99 8.47 -6.76
C LEU A 3 -8.60 8.62 -6.12
N THR A 4 -7.76 9.46 -6.71
CA THR A 4 -6.48 9.85 -6.09
C THR A 4 -6.78 10.67 -4.85
N CYS A 5 -6.36 10.16 -3.69
CA CYS A 5 -6.58 10.79 -2.40
C CYS A 5 -5.51 11.90 -2.20
N PHE A 6 -5.93 13.07 -1.71
CA PHE A 6 -5.10 14.27 -1.56
C PHE A 6 -4.11 14.13 -0.40
N SER A 7 -3.11 13.26 -0.53
CA SER A 7 -1.97 13.22 0.38
C SER A 7 -0.97 14.32 0.02
N THR A 8 -0.63 15.18 0.97
CA THR A 8 0.42 16.21 0.82
C THR A 8 1.83 15.65 1.02
N ARG A 9 1.97 14.37 1.40
CA ARG A 9 3.27 13.71 1.57
C ARG A 9 3.79 13.23 0.22
N LYS A 10 4.94 13.76 -0.22
CA LYS A 10 5.71 13.17 -1.32
C LYS A 10 6.35 11.86 -0.84
N LYS A 11 5.66 10.74 -1.01
CA LYS A 11 6.26 9.41 -0.95
C LYS A 11 6.81 9.07 -2.33
N ASN A 12 8.13 9.01 -2.47
CA ASN A 12 8.73 8.48 -3.69
C ASN A 12 8.76 6.94 -3.57
N HIS A 13 8.03 6.25 -4.44
CA HIS A 13 8.06 4.79 -4.67
C HIS A 13 7.41 3.85 -3.63
N GLU A 14 6.77 4.35 -2.57
CA GLU A 14 6.04 3.48 -1.62
C GLU A 14 4.67 3.04 -2.15
N CYS A 15 4.13 1.93 -1.59
CA CYS A 15 2.77 1.50 -1.87
C CYS A 15 1.75 2.57 -1.45
N ALA A 16 0.79 2.87 -2.33
CA ALA A 16 -0.20 3.93 -2.17
C ALA A 16 -1.37 3.60 -1.22
N ILE A 17 -1.39 2.39 -0.63
CA ILE A 17 -2.50 1.86 0.16
C ILE A 17 -3.00 2.85 1.23
N GLY A 18 -4.26 3.25 1.13
CA GLY A 18 -4.91 4.15 2.06
C GLY A 18 -4.33 5.58 2.12
N ASP A 19 -3.36 5.90 1.27
CA ASP A 19 -2.70 7.22 1.22
C ASP A 19 -2.99 7.93 -0.10
N ALA A 20 -2.32 7.56 -1.20
CA ALA A 20 -2.58 8.10 -2.53
C ALA A 20 -3.62 7.27 -3.32
N GLU A 21 -4.02 6.11 -2.79
CA GLU A 21 -5.01 5.20 -3.36
C GLU A 21 -6.11 4.89 -2.34
N ILE A 22 -7.34 4.90 -2.82
CA ILE A 22 -8.49 4.23 -2.21
C ILE A 22 -9.30 3.56 -3.32
N SER A 23 -10.12 2.58 -2.97
CA SER A 23 -11.01 1.89 -3.90
C SER A 23 -12.44 1.92 -3.39
N ILE A 24 -13.39 2.10 -4.31
CA ILE A 24 -14.83 2.10 -4.02
C ILE A 24 -15.49 1.00 -4.86
N SER A 25 -16.21 0.09 -4.21
CA SER A 25 -16.99 -0.97 -4.87
C SER A 25 -18.25 -0.42 -5.55
N GLU A 26 -18.96 -1.28 -6.30
CA GLU A 26 -20.27 -0.96 -6.86
C GLU A 26 -21.36 -0.68 -5.81
N SER A 27 -21.26 -1.33 -4.63
CA SER A 27 -22.10 -1.10 -3.45
C SER A 27 -21.74 0.19 -2.71
N GLY A 28 -20.71 0.91 -3.14
CA GLY A 28 -20.26 2.16 -2.52
C GLY A 28 -19.37 1.93 -1.31
N ASP A 29 -19.01 0.69 -1.02
CA ASP A 29 -18.10 0.34 0.06
C ASP A 29 -16.68 0.81 -0.27
N VAL A 30 -16.03 1.42 0.71
CA VAL A 30 -14.71 2.04 0.55
C VAL A 30 -13.64 1.15 1.19
N TYR A 31 -12.55 0.95 0.46
CA TYR A 31 -11.40 0.11 0.82
C TYR A 31 -10.09 0.88 0.59
N PRO A 32 -9.01 0.53 1.32
CA PRO A 32 -7.72 1.22 1.20
C PRO A 32 -6.95 0.90 -0.10
N CYS A 33 -7.30 -0.18 -0.81
CA CYS A 33 -6.64 -0.59 -2.04
C CYS A 33 -7.61 -1.40 -2.90
N GLN A 34 -7.48 -1.30 -4.22
CA GLN A 34 -8.30 -2.09 -5.16
C GLN A 34 -8.14 -3.60 -5.00
N LEU A 35 -7.00 -4.06 -4.46
CA LEU A 35 -6.70 -5.48 -4.25
C LEU A 35 -7.14 -5.99 -2.87
N LEU A 36 -7.75 -5.16 -2.02
CA LEU A 36 -8.10 -5.52 -0.64
C LEU A 36 -9.59 -5.30 -0.33
N HIS A 37 -10.47 -5.81 -1.20
CA HIS A 37 -11.92 -5.80 -0.99
C HIS A 37 -12.34 -6.97 -0.10
N LEU A 38 -11.89 -6.95 1.15
CA LEU A 38 -12.20 -7.97 2.16
C LEU A 38 -12.84 -7.32 3.40
N PRO A 39 -13.68 -8.05 4.16
CA PRO A 39 -14.42 -7.46 5.30
C PRO A 39 -13.54 -6.71 6.31
N GLN A 40 -12.34 -7.22 6.62
CA GLN A 40 -11.41 -6.59 7.56
C GLN A 40 -10.77 -5.28 7.06
N PHE A 41 -10.90 -4.99 5.76
CA PHE A 41 -10.41 -3.77 5.13
C PHE A 41 -11.55 -2.80 4.77
N LEU A 42 -12.79 -3.10 5.11
CA LEU A 42 -13.92 -2.20 4.91
C LEU A 42 -13.76 -0.94 5.78
N THR A 43 -13.83 0.23 5.16
CA THR A 43 -13.56 1.52 5.82
C THR A 43 -14.82 2.35 6.04
N GLY A 44 -15.89 2.08 5.28
CA GLY A 44 -17.16 2.81 5.30
C GLY A 44 -17.91 2.66 3.98
N ASN A 45 -19.00 3.39 3.80
CA ASN A 45 -19.77 3.43 2.56
C ASN A 45 -20.06 4.87 2.12
N ILE A 46 -19.70 5.21 0.89
CA ILE A 46 -19.80 6.57 0.35
C ILE A 46 -21.24 7.07 0.18
N ARG A 47 -22.22 6.15 0.19
CA ARG A 47 -23.65 6.48 0.10
C ARG A 47 -24.24 6.93 1.45
N THR A 48 -23.56 6.63 2.55
CA THR A 48 -24.02 6.96 3.91
C THR A 48 -23.10 7.95 4.63
N GLN A 49 -21.84 8.08 4.22
CA GLN A 49 -20.85 8.96 4.82
C GLN A 49 -20.04 9.68 3.73
N SER A 50 -19.61 10.92 3.99
CA SER A 50 -18.74 11.62 3.05
C SER A 50 -17.36 10.94 3.00
N LEU A 51 -16.67 11.04 1.86
CA LEU A 51 -15.33 10.46 1.74
C LEU A 51 -14.35 11.09 2.75
N HIS A 52 -14.52 12.37 3.05
CA HIS A 52 -13.70 13.07 4.03
C HIS A 52 -13.88 12.49 5.44
N ASP A 53 -15.12 12.19 5.83
CA ASP A 53 -15.42 11.58 7.14
C ASP A 53 -14.85 10.17 7.22
N ILE A 54 -15.04 9.35 6.17
CA ILE A 54 -14.47 8.00 6.09
C ILE A 54 -12.96 8.06 6.25
N TYR A 55 -12.29 8.94 5.51
CA TYR A 55 -10.83 9.08 5.54
C TYR A 55 -10.29 9.55 6.90
N SER A 56 -10.96 10.52 7.53
CA SER A 56 -10.52 11.09 8.81
C SER A 56 -10.79 10.18 10.01
N THR A 57 -11.83 9.34 9.95
CA THR A 57 -12.28 8.53 11.08
C THR A 57 -11.89 7.06 10.99
N SER A 58 -11.65 6.52 9.80
CA SER A 58 -11.37 5.09 9.62
C SER A 58 -9.99 4.68 10.18
N GLU A 59 -9.99 3.83 11.20
CA GLU A 59 -8.77 3.24 11.75
C GLU A 59 -8.04 2.34 10.75
N VAL A 60 -8.76 1.72 9.80
CA VAL A 60 -8.17 0.92 8.73
C VAL A 60 -7.36 1.82 7.78
N LEU A 61 -7.92 2.95 7.34
CA LEU A 61 -7.20 3.91 6.48
C LEU A 61 -6.01 4.54 7.20
N LYS A 62 -6.15 4.90 8.47
CA LYS A 62 -5.02 5.40 9.28
C LYS A 62 -3.89 4.38 9.35
N LYS A 63 -4.20 3.12 9.69
CA LYS A 63 -3.18 2.05 9.74
C LYS A 63 -2.50 1.84 8.40
N CYS A 64 -3.26 1.84 7.31
CA CYS A 64 -2.74 1.65 5.96
C CYS A 64 -1.85 2.80 5.50
N SER A 65 -2.31 4.06 5.64
CA SER A 65 -1.59 5.25 5.20
C SER A 65 -0.26 5.49 5.92
N MET A 66 -0.17 5.05 7.18
CA MET A 66 1.05 5.15 7.98
C MET A 66 2.13 4.13 7.60
N LEU A 67 1.80 3.09 6.82
CA LEU A 67 2.79 2.12 6.38
C LEU A 67 3.87 2.80 5.53
N ASN A 68 5.11 2.51 5.91
CA ASN A 68 6.32 2.90 5.21
C ASN A 68 7.42 1.88 5.51
N VAL A 69 8.53 1.96 4.79
CA VAL A 69 9.60 0.95 4.85
C VAL A 69 10.37 0.90 6.17
N LEU A 70 10.19 1.88 7.06
CA LEU A 70 10.74 1.87 8.42
C LEU A 70 9.86 1.08 9.39
N GLU A 71 8.54 1.06 9.16
CA GLU A 71 7.55 0.37 9.99
C GLU A 71 7.31 -1.08 9.54
N VAL A 72 7.49 -1.37 8.25
CA VAL A 72 7.32 -2.72 7.71
C VAL A 72 8.42 -3.65 8.24
N ARG A 73 8.01 -4.75 8.87
CA ARG A 73 8.92 -5.79 9.34
C ARG A 73 9.61 -6.48 8.15
N GLY A 74 10.93 -6.64 8.26
CA GLY A 74 11.79 -7.13 7.18
C GLY A 74 12.40 -6.01 6.31
N CYS A 75 11.79 -4.81 6.25
CA CYS A 75 12.29 -3.72 5.42
C CYS A 75 13.30 -2.82 6.12
N ARG A 76 13.18 -2.60 7.44
CA ARG A 76 13.98 -1.61 8.18
C ARG A 76 15.49 -1.78 8.03
N SER A 77 15.99 -3.01 7.98
CA SER A 77 17.41 -3.35 7.80
C SER A 77 17.82 -3.60 6.34
N CYS A 78 16.89 -3.55 5.38
CA CYS A 78 17.16 -3.85 3.98
C CYS A 78 17.87 -2.69 3.27
N ALA A 79 18.94 -2.98 2.53
CA ALA A 79 19.76 -1.99 1.84
C ALA A 79 19.00 -1.22 0.75
N ILE A 80 18.07 -1.89 0.05
CA ILE A 80 17.32 -1.29 -1.07
C ILE A 80 15.95 -0.76 -0.68
N ARG A 81 15.64 -0.67 0.62
CA ARG A 81 14.27 -0.38 1.12
C ARG A 81 13.63 0.86 0.51
N PHE A 82 14.40 1.94 0.31
CA PHE A 82 13.90 3.17 -0.30
C PHE A 82 13.82 3.13 -1.84
N ILE A 83 14.45 2.14 -2.47
CA ILE A 83 14.39 1.91 -3.91
C ILE A 83 13.13 1.09 -4.23
N CYS A 84 12.91 -0.01 -3.50
CA CYS A 84 11.72 -0.86 -3.73
C CYS A 84 10.45 -0.32 -3.05
N GLY A 85 10.57 0.63 -2.12
CA GLY A 85 9.45 1.26 -1.40
C GLY A 85 8.61 0.27 -0.58
N GLY A 86 9.17 -0.91 -0.28
CA GLY A 86 8.47 -1.98 0.39
C GLY A 86 7.64 -2.87 -0.53
N ALA A 87 7.44 -2.54 -1.81
CA ALA A 87 6.58 -3.27 -2.75
C ALA A 87 5.09 -3.37 -2.30
N CYS A 88 4.29 -4.16 -3.02
CA CYS A 88 2.83 -4.22 -2.84
C CYS A 88 2.42 -4.73 -1.44
N ARG A 89 1.57 -4.00 -0.72
CA ARG A 89 1.05 -4.43 0.61
C ARG A 89 -0.08 -5.45 0.49
N ALA A 90 -0.86 -5.40 -0.58
CA ALA A 90 -1.91 -6.40 -0.81
C ALA A 90 -1.32 -7.81 -1.04
N ARG A 91 -0.21 -7.91 -1.79
CA ARG A 91 0.52 -9.17 -1.97
C ARG A 91 0.99 -9.74 -0.63
N ALA A 92 1.63 -8.90 0.19
CA ALA A 92 2.08 -9.31 1.53
C ALA A 92 0.94 -9.88 2.38
N PHE A 93 -0.25 -9.25 2.32
CA PHE A 93 -1.44 -9.77 2.98
C PHE A 93 -1.87 -11.14 2.47
N TYR A 94 -1.93 -11.36 1.15
CA TYR A 94 -2.32 -12.67 0.60
C TYR A 94 -1.30 -13.78 0.89
N GLU A 95 -0.02 -13.46 1.04
CA GLU A 95 1.04 -14.44 1.30
C GLU A 95 1.22 -14.79 2.79
N MET A 96 0.96 -13.82 3.66
CA MET A 96 1.34 -13.87 5.08
C MET A 96 0.19 -13.53 6.04
N GLY A 97 -0.93 -13.01 5.55
CA GLY A 97 -2.03 -12.50 6.36
C GLY A 97 -1.74 -11.15 7.03
N ASP A 98 -0.63 -10.47 6.69
CA ASP A 98 -0.21 -9.22 7.33
C ASP A 98 0.39 -8.22 6.33
N ILE A 99 -0.22 -7.03 6.24
CA ILE A 99 0.26 -5.91 5.40
C ILE A 99 1.54 -5.26 5.94
N GLY A 100 1.86 -5.44 7.22
CA GLY A 100 3.02 -4.88 7.91
C GLY A 100 4.26 -5.76 7.88
N HIS A 101 4.25 -6.84 7.08
CA HIS A 101 5.35 -7.80 6.99
C HIS A 101 5.73 -8.04 5.53
N SER A 102 7.03 -8.04 5.22
CA SER A 102 7.56 -8.48 3.93
C SER A 102 8.56 -9.62 4.14
N ASP A 103 8.33 -10.75 3.47
CA ASP A 103 9.13 -11.98 3.65
C ASP A 103 9.23 -12.78 2.34
N LYS A 104 8.36 -13.78 2.13
CA LYS A 104 8.45 -14.79 1.06
C LYS A 104 8.79 -14.27 -0.34
N PHE A 105 8.15 -13.20 -0.78
CA PHE A 105 8.36 -12.64 -2.13
C PHE A 105 9.39 -11.51 -2.20
N CYS A 106 9.93 -11.10 -1.05
CA CYS A 106 10.81 -9.93 -0.96
C CYS A 106 12.11 -10.13 -1.74
N GLU A 107 12.68 -11.34 -1.74
CA GLU A 107 13.94 -11.60 -2.46
C GLU A 107 13.78 -11.47 -3.98
N TYR A 108 12.67 -11.98 -4.52
CA TYR A 108 12.35 -11.83 -5.94
C TYR A 108 12.21 -10.35 -6.33
N GLU A 109 11.46 -9.57 -5.54
CA GLU A 109 11.29 -8.13 -5.76
C GLU A 109 12.66 -7.42 -5.72
N LYS A 110 13.52 -7.74 -4.73
CA LYS A 110 14.86 -7.14 -4.65
C LYS A 110 15.67 -7.38 -5.92
N LEU A 111 15.71 -8.62 -6.41
CA LEU A 111 16.44 -8.96 -7.63
C LEU A 111 15.86 -8.26 -8.85
N ALA A 112 14.54 -8.17 -8.97
CA ALA A 112 13.90 -7.43 -10.07
C ALA A 112 14.30 -5.95 -10.08
N PHE A 113 14.29 -5.28 -8.91
CA PHE A 113 14.75 -3.89 -8.80
C PHE A 113 16.23 -3.74 -9.12
N ILE A 114 17.08 -4.62 -8.59
CA ILE A 114 18.54 -4.55 -8.80
C ILE A 114 18.90 -4.80 -10.27
N ASN A 115 18.35 -5.85 -10.88
CA ASN A 115 18.62 -6.19 -12.28
C ASN A 115 18.12 -5.07 -13.21
N GLY A 116 16.92 -4.53 -12.96
CA GLY A 116 16.41 -3.40 -13.73
C GLY A 116 17.30 -2.16 -13.67
N LEU A 117 17.99 -1.91 -12.56
CA LEU A 117 18.95 -0.80 -12.45
C LEU A 117 20.21 -1.04 -13.30
N PHE A 118 20.73 -2.27 -13.33
CA PHE A 118 21.91 -2.59 -14.12
C PHE A 118 21.60 -2.61 -15.62
N GLU A 119 20.46 -3.17 -16.03
CA GLU A 119 20.03 -3.19 -17.44
C GLU A 119 19.89 -1.79 -18.05
N ILE A 120 19.47 -0.79 -17.26
CA ILE A 120 19.37 0.61 -17.72
C ILE A 120 20.75 1.25 -17.92
N HIS A 121 21.75 0.84 -17.14
CA HIS A 121 23.09 1.43 -17.20
C HIS A 121 23.95 0.79 -18.32
N ASP A 122 23.70 -0.47 -18.67
CA ASP A 122 24.44 -1.18 -19.73
C ASP A 122 23.94 -0.82 -21.17
N MET A 123 23.20 0.29 -21.33
CA MET A 123 22.72 0.83 -22.62
C MET A 123 23.66 1.89 -23.21
#